data_AF-A0A7V4D5W0-F1
#
_entry.id   AF-A0A7V4D5W0-F1
#
_cell.length_a   1.000
_cell.length_b   1.000
_cell.length_c   1.000
_cell.angle_alpha   90.00
_cell.angle_beta   90.00
_cell.angle_gamma   90.00
#
_symmetry.space_group_name_H-M   'P 1'
#
loop_
_entity.id
_entity.type
_entity.pdbx_description
1 polymer ?
#
loop_
_entity_poly.entity_id
_entity_poly.type
_entity_poly.pdbx_seq_one_letter_code
_entity_poly.pdbx_strand_id
1 'polypeptide(L)'
;MIPRDSYKIVVQSKRLTTIFWVIFLGLIAGIAYIYRYYFWPFLFAIIFYIGLKPLYTWVLQYVKSKVLASFAMVGLIIITILIPTFILLISLSDQVMEFYNFLQLQFDPKVFKQYLMHSKLLKETLKYFNMTQDELFQRIVRYMQDMSLTLFS
;
A
#
# COMPACT_ATOMS: atom_id res chain seq x y z
N MET A 1 -52.10 7.19 10.82
CA MET A 1 -50.90 6.82 11.61
C MET A 1 -50.52 5.41 11.18
N ILE A 2 -49.36 5.22 10.55
CA ILE A 2 -48.91 3.91 10.07
C ILE A 2 -48.41 3.11 11.28
N PRO A 3 -48.89 1.88 11.54
CA PRO A 3 -48.53 1.16 12.76
C PRO A 3 -47.06 0.75 12.74
N ARG A 4 -46.33 1.07 13.82
CA ARG A 4 -44.91 0.72 14.04
C ARG A 4 -44.73 -0.75 14.49
N ASP A 5 -45.56 -1.66 14.01
CA ASP A 5 -45.59 -3.05 14.50
C ASP A 5 -44.54 -3.96 13.84
N SER A 6 -44.06 -3.62 12.65
CA SER A 6 -43.08 -4.43 11.92
C SER A 6 -41.76 -4.63 12.69
N TYR A 7 -41.31 -3.64 13.47
CA TYR A 7 -40.09 -3.76 14.28
C TYR A 7 -40.26 -4.69 15.49
N LYS A 8 -41.47 -4.75 16.06
CA LYS A 8 -41.74 -5.57 17.26
C LYS A 8 -41.85 -7.06 16.92
N ILE A 9 -42.34 -7.38 15.72
CA ILE A 9 -42.50 -8.77 15.24
C ILE A 9 -41.14 -9.43 14.94
N VAL A 10 -40.15 -8.65 14.48
CA VAL A 10 -38.80 -9.17 14.17
C VAL A 10 -38.02 -9.58 15.42
N VAL A 11 -38.33 -8.99 16.59
CA VAL A 11 -37.64 -9.28 17.87
C VAL A 11 -38.20 -10.55 18.55
N GLN A 12 -39.46 -10.93 18.29
CA GLN A 12 -40.08 -12.10 18.90
C GLN A 12 -39.68 -13.43 18.26
N SER A 13 -39.18 -13.43 17.03
CA SER A 13 -38.79 -14.64 16.30
C SER A 13 -37.29 -14.64 16.03
N LYS A 14 -36.56 -15.56 16.70
CA LYS A 14 -35.11 -15.76 16.50
C LYS A 14 -34.74 -15.91 15.02
N ARG A 15 -35.61 -16.55 14.22
CA ARG A 15 -35.40 -16.80 12.78
C ARG A 15 -35.48 -15.50 11.96
N LEU A 16 -36.44 -14.62 12.27
CA LEU A 16 -36.57 -13.30 11.63
C LEU A 16 -35.41 -12.37 12.02
N THR A 17 -34.97 -12.41 13.27
CA THR A 17 -33.80 -11.65 13.73
C THR A 17 -32.52 -12.09 13.00
N THR A 18 -32.31 -13.41 12.83
CA THR A 18 -31.15 -13.92 12.07
C THR A 18 -31.20 -13.50 10.60
N ILE A 19 -32.35 -13.60 9.93
CA ILE A 19 -32.50 -13.17 8.53
C ILE A 19 -32.23 -11.66 8.40
N PHE A 20 -32.72 -10.85 9.33
CA PHE A 20 -32.42 -9.42 9.36
C PHE A 20 -30.91 -9.15 9.47
N TRP A 21 -30.21 -9.83 10.39
CA TRP A 21 -28.76 -9.67 10.53
C TRP A 21 -27.99 -10.13 9.30
N VAL A 22 -28.41 -11.22 8.65
CA VAL A 22 -27.78 -11.72 7.41
C VAL A 22 -27.94 -10.70 6.28
N ILE A 23 -29.14 -10.17 6.08
CA ILE A 23 -29.41 -9.14 5.06
C ILE A 23 -28.64 -7.85 5.39
N PHE A 24 -28.62 -7.45 6.66
CA PHE A 24 -27.92 -6.25 7.12
C PHE A 24 -26.40 -6.35 6.93
N LEU A 25 -25.80 -7.47 7.32
CA LEU A 25 -24.37 -7.74 7.08
C LEU A 25 -24.05 -7.85 5.60
N GLY A 26 -24.92 -8.49 4.81
CA GLY A 26 -24.80 -8.55 3.36
C GLY A 26 -24.80 -7.16 2.71
N LEU A 27 -25.66 -6.26 3.21
CA LEU A 27 -25.70 -4.88 2.76
C LEU A 27 -24.42 -4.11 3.13
N ILE A 28 -23.93 -4.24 4.36
CA ILE A 28 -22.66 -3.62 4.80
C ILE A 28 -21.50 -4.14 3.97
N ALA A 29 -21.41 -5.45 3.74
CA ALA A 29 -20.36 -6.06 2.93
C ALA A 29 -20.44 -5.59 1.47
N GLY A 30 -21.65 -5.46 0.92
CA GLY A 30 -21.88 -4.91 -0.41
C GLY A 30 -21.41 -3.46 -0.53
N ILE A 31 -21.75 -2.62 0.45
CA ILE A 31 -21.29 -1.22 0.51
C ILE A 31 -19.76 -1.19 0.65
N ALA A 32 -19.17 -1.98 1.54
CA ALA A 32 -17.72 -2.05 1.72
C ALA A 32 -16.99 -2.50 0.44
N TYR A 33 -17.57 -3.44 -0.32
CA TYR A 33 -17.01 -3.88 -1.59
C TYR A 33 -17.05 -2.79 -2.66
N ILE A 34 -18.20 -2.10 -2.81
CA ILE A 34 -18.36 -1.00 -3.77
C ILE A 34 -17.40 0.14 -3.43
N TYR A 35 -17.29 0.48 -2.14
CA TYR A 35 -16.45 1.58 -1.68
C TYR A 35 -15.01 1.17 -1.34
N ARG A 36 -14.56 -0.05 -1.66
CA ARG A 36 -13.22 -0.54 -1.24
C ARG A 36 -12.09 0.41 -1.66
N TYR A 37 -12.22 0.99 -2.86
CA TYR A 37 -11.24 1.91 -3.42
C TYR A 37 -11.35 3.33 -2.89
N TYR A 38 -12.52 3.71 -2.36
CA TYR A 38 -12.77 5.02 -1.77
C TYR A 38 -12.49 5.04 -0.27
N PHE A 39 -12.51 3.88 0.39
CA PHE A 39 -12.24 3.75 1.82
C PHE A 39 -10.85 4.28 2.17
N TRP A 40 -9.83 3.92 1.39
CA TRP A 40 -8.46 4.38 1.60
C TRP A 40 -8.31 5.91 1.45
N PRO A 41 -8.70 6.54 0.33
CA PRO A 41 -8.70 8.00 0.20
C PRO A 41 -9.46 8.71 1.31
N PHE A 42 -10.61 8.18 1.73
CA PHE A 42 -11.41 8.76 2.81
C PHE A 42 -10.67 8.72 4.15
N LEU A 43 -10.05 7.58 4.49
CA LEU A 43 -9.30 7.41 5.73
C LEU A 43 -8.06 8.30 5.76
N PHE A 44 -7.35 8.41 4.62
CA PHE A 44 -6.27 9.37 4.46
C PHE A 44 -6.75 10.81 4.63
N ALA A 45 -7.88 11.19 4.02
CA ALA A 45 -8.43 12.54 4.14
C ALA A 45 -8.76 12.90 5.61
N ILE A 46 -9.28 11.95 6.40
CA ILE A 46 -9.51 12.16 7.84
C ILE A 46 -8.19 12.36 8.58
N ILE A 47 -7.20 11.50 8.34
CA ILE A 47 -5.88 11.60 8.99
C ILE A 47 -5.23 12.95 8.65
N PHE A 48 -5.24 13.33 7.37
CA PHE A 48 -4.73 14.60 6.90
C PHE A 48 -5.49 15.77 7.53
N TYR A 49 -6.82 15.71 7.60
CA TYR A 49 -7.61 16.75 8.27
C TYR A 49 -7.19 16.92 9.73
N ILE A 50 -7.09 15.83 10.49
CA ILE A 50 -6.70 15.87 11.90
C ILE A 50 -5.27 16.43 12.06
N GLY A 51 -4.32 15.96 11.25
CA GLY A 51 -2.92 16.39 11.31
C GLY A 51 -2.70 17.84 10.84
N LEU A 52 -3.45 18.29 9.85
CA LEU A 52 -3.30 19.62 9.25
C LEU A 52 -4.16 20.68 9.92
N LYS A 53 -5.18 20.31 10.71
CA LYS A 53 -6.02 21.25 11.46
C LYS A 53 -5.25 22.29 12.29
N PRO A 54 -4.22 21.93 13.09
CA PRO A 54 -3.45 22.93 13.84
C PRO A 54 -2.73 23.92 12.91
N LEU A 55 -2.11 23.43 11.83
CA LEU A 55 -1.46 24.27 10.82
C LEU A 55 -2.46 25.19 10.10
N TYR A 56 -3.62 24.67 9.70
CA TYR A 56 -4.68 25.48 9.09
C TYR A 56 -5.13 26.61 10.03
N THR A 57 -5.29 26.31 11.32
CA THR A 57 -5.70 27.30 12.32
C THR A 57 -4.64 28.38 12.50
N TRP A 58 -3.37 27.99 12.50
CA TRP A 58 -2.24 28.93 12.53
C TRP A 58 -2.24 29.84 11.28
N VAL A 59 -2.35 29.27 10.08
CA VAL A 59 -2.44 30.05 8.82
C VAL A 59 -3.65 30.99 8.83
N LEU A 60 -4.80 30.54 9.33
CA LEU A 60 -6.01 31.33 9.41
C LEU A 60 -5.85 32.57 10.29
N GLN A 61 -5.01 32.53 11.33
CA GLN A 61 -4.73 33.69 12.18
C GLN A 61 -4.00 34.82 11.41
N TYR A 62 -3.12 34.48 10.47
CA TYR A 62 -2.40 35.46 9.65
C TYR A 62 -3.25 35.97 8.49
N VAL A 63 -3.93 35.06 7.79
CA VAL A 63 -4.64 35.36 6.54
C VAL A 63 -6.03 35.96 6.78
N LYS A 64 -6.67 35.62 7.92
CA LYS A 64 -8.01 36.08 8.36
C LYS A 64 -9.18 35.75 7.40
N SER A 65 -8.91 35.13 6.25
CA SER A 65 -9.91 34.66 5.28
C SER A 65 -9.86 33.15 5.16
N LYS A 66 -11.03 32.51 5.29
CA LYS A 66 -11.16 31.04 5.22
C LYS A 66 -10.74 30.48 3.86
N VAL A 67 -11.08 31.18 2.77
CA VAL A 67 -10.80 30.73 1.40
C VAL A 67 -9.30 30.81 1.12
N LEU A 68 -8.68 31.96 1.40
CA LEU A 68 -7.24 32.09 1.21
C LEU A 68 -6.44 31.15 2.13
N ALA A 69 -6.88 30.94 3.37
CA ALA A 69 -6.22 29.99 4.28
C ALA A 69 -6.26 28.56 3.73
N SER A 70 -7.37 28.13 3.12
CA SER A 70 -7.46 26.82 2.48
C SER A 70 -6.53 26.71 1.27
N PHE A 71 -6.49 27.72 0.40
CA PHE A 71 -5.55 27.75 -0.74
C PHE A 71 -4.09 27.74 -0.28
N ALA A 72 -3.76 28.54 0.73
CA ALA A 72 -2.42 28.59 1.31
C ALA A 72 -2.01 27.23 1.90
N MET A 73 -2.92 26.54 2.61
CA MET A 73 -2.65 25.19 3.12
C MET A 73 -2.41 24.17 2.02
N VAL A 74 -3.21 24.19 0.95
CA VAL A 74 -2.98 23.29 -0.20
C VAL A 74 -1.63 23.58 -0.85
N GLY A 75 -1.29 24.84 -1.07
CA GLY A 75 0.01 25.24 -1.60
C GLY A 75 1.18 24.79 -0.72
N LEU A 76 1.06 24.95 0.60
CA LEU A 76 2.06 24.52 1.58
C LEU A 76 2.28 23.00 1.51
N ILE A 77 1.21 22.20 1.44
CA ILE A 77 1.32 20.74 1.32
C ILE A 77 2.02 20.35 0.01
N ILE A 78 1.69 21.01 -1.10
CA ILE A 78 2.33 20.73 -2.39
C ILE A 78 3.83 21.02 -2.30
N ILE A 79 4.21 22.18 -1.77
CA ILE A 79 5.61 22.62 -1.74
C ILE A 79 6.43 21.83 -0.73
N THR A 80 5.89 21.57 0.46
CA THR A 80 6.66 20.97 1.57
C THR A 80 6.62 19.45 1.58
N ILE A 81 5.56 18.83 1.03
CA ILE A 81 5.39 17.38 1.06
C ILE A 81 5.45 16.80 -0.35
N LEU A 82 4.61 17.28 -1.26
CA LEU A 82 4.43 16.63 -2.56
C LEU A 82 5.69 16.74 -3.44
N ILE A 83 6.25 17.95 -3.59
CA ILE A 83 7.45 18.19 -4.40
C ILE A 83 8.65 17.40 -3.86
N PRO A 84 9.01 17.46 -2.56
CA PRO A 84 10.11 16.68 -2.01
C PRO A 84 9.91 15.18 -2.19
N THR A 85 8.69 14.68 -1.97
CA THR A 85 8.39 13.26 -2.15
C THR A 85 8.59 12.85 -3.61
N PHE A 86 8.20 13.70 -4.57
CA PHE A 86 8.39 13.45 -5.99
C PHE A 86 9.88 13.39 -6.37
N ILE A 87 10.69 14.30 -5.85
CA ILE A 87 12.15 14.29 -6.03
C ILE A 87 12.74 13.00 -5.43
N LEU A 88 12.29 12.60 -4.25
CA LEU A 88 12.74 11.38 -3.57
C LEU A 88 12.41 10.13 -4.40
N LEU A 89 11.22 10.07 -5.03
CA LEU A 89 10.84 9.00 -5.94
C LEU A 89 11.74 8.92 -7.18
N ILE A 90 12.07 10.06 -7.79
CA ILE A 90 13.01 10.11 -8.91
C ILE A 90 14.39 9.60 -8.47
N SER A 91 14.90 10.09 -7.33
CA SER A 91 16.18 9.64 -6.80
C SER A 91 16.20 8.14 -6.48
N LEU A 92 15.11 7.61 -5.94
CA LEU A 92 14.95 6.16 -5.73
C LEU A 92 14.96 5.39 -7.05
N SER A 93 14.29 5.91 -8.08
CA SER A 93 14.32 5.30 -9.41
C SER A 93 15.74 5.26 -9.97
N ASP A 94 16.49 6.36 -9.85
CA ASP A 94 17.88 6.42 -10.31
C ASP A 94 18.76 5.42 -9.56
N GLN A 95 18.60 5.31 -8.24
CA GLN A 95 19.33 4.33 -7.42
C GLN A 95 19.00 2.89 -7.83
N VAL A 96 17.74 2.59 -8.12
CA VAL A 96 17.33 1.25 -8.58
C VAL A 96 17.93 0.95 -9.96
N MET A 97 17.97 1.92 -10.86
CA MET A 97 18.59 1.75 -12.18
C MET A 97 20.11 1.60 -12.10
N GLU A 98 20.77 2.37 -11.23
CA GLU A 98 22.20 2.24 -10.98
C GLU A 98 22.53 0.88 -10.36
N PHE A 99 21.72 0.42 -9.39
CA PHE A 99 21.84 -0.92 -8.83
C PHE A 99 21.65 -2.01 -9.88
N TYR A 100 20.67 -1.86 -10.78
CA TYR A 100 20.47 -2.78 -11.89
C TYR A 100 21.68 -2.83 -12.82
N ASN A 101 22.23 -1.67 -13.21
CA ASN A 101 23.42 -1.59 -14.05
C ASN A 101 24.66 -2.16 -13.33
N PHE A 102 24.82 -1.89 -12.03
CA PHE A 102 25.87 -2.49 -11.22
C PHE A 102 25.76 -4.01 -11.23
N LEU A 103 24.57 -4.56 -10.99
CA LEU A 103 24.32 -5.98 -11.10
C LEU A 103 24.65 -6.49 -12.51
N GLN A 104 24.18 -5.86 -13.57
CA GLN A 104 24.44 -6.31 -14.94
C GLN A 104 25.93 -6.29 -15.32
N LEU A 105 26.69 -5.30 -14.85
CA LEU A 105 28.11 -5.11 -15.17
C LEU A 105 29.07 -5.88 -14.25
N GLN A 106 28.69 -6.13 -12.99
CA GLN A 106 29.51 -6.78 -11.96
C GLN A 106 29.01 -8.18 -11.57
N PHE A 107 27.87 -8.66 -12.11
CA PHE A 107 27.52 -10.09 -12.08
C PHE A 107 28.48 -10.87 -12.98
N ASP A 108 29.72 -11.02 -12.54
CA ASP A 108 30.51 -12.17 -12.90
C ASP A 108 29.88 -13.35 -12.13
N PRO A 109 29.21 -14.30 -12.81
CA PRO A 109 28.48 -15.39 -12.15
C PRO A 109 29.37 -16.16 -11.15
N LYS A 110 30.69 -16.10 -11.35
CA LYS A 110 31.72 -16.71 -10.51
C LYS A 110 31.82 -16.05 -9.12
N VAL A 111 31.75 -14.73 -9.00
CA VAL A 111 31.89 -13.99 -7.72
C VAL A 111 30.65 -14.18 -6.85
N PHE A 112 29.46 -14.09 -7.45
CA PHE A 112 28.21 -14.34 -6.74
C PHE A 112 28.07 -15.81 -6.35
N LYS A 113 28.46 -16.76 -7.22
CA LYS A 113 28.56 -18.19 -6.88
C LYS A 113 29.47 -18.43 -5.68
N GLN A 114 30.61 -17.74 -5.57
CA GLN A 114 31.54 -17.86 -4.45
C GLN A 114 30.97 -17.31 -3.13
N TYR A 115 30.21 -16.21 -3.15
CA TYR A 115 29.50 -15.66 -1.98
C TYR A 115 28.34 -16.55 -1.53
N LEU A 116 27.51 -17.02 -2.46
CA LEU A 116 26.43 -17.98 -2.20
C LEU A 116 26.97 -19.30 -1.63
N MET A 117 28.12 -19.77 -2.13
CA MET A 117 28.79 -20.99 -1.68
C MET A 117 29.34 -20.92 -0.24
N HIS A 118 29.61 -19.72 0.29
CA HIS A 118 30.17 -19.54 1.64
C HIS A 118 29.12 -19.57 2.76
N SER A 119 27.83 -19.37 2.45
CA SER A 119 26.82 -19.36 3.52
C SER A 119 26.42 -20.80 3.91
N LYS A 120 26.71 -21.18 5.15
CA LYS A 120 26.33 -22.50 5.73
C LYS A 120 24.81 -22.73 5.69
N LEU A 121 24.03 -21.65 5.88
CA LEU A 121 22.56 -21.69 5.85
C LEU A 121 21.99 -22.09 4.49
N LEU A 122 22.61 -21.68 3.37
CA LEU A 122 22.17 -22.12 2.05
C LEU A 122 22.48 -23.60 1.81
N LYS A 123 23.64 -24.10 2.26
CA LYS A 123 23.97 -25.53 2.11
C LYS A 123 22.99 -26.44 2.85
N GLU A 124 22.53 -26.05 4.03
CA GLU A 124 21.56 -26.84 4.80
C GLU A 124 20.15 -26.79 4.20
N THR A 125 19.71 -25.62 3.72
CA THR A 125 18.39 -25.49 3.07
C THR A 125 18.35 -26.19 1.70
N LEU A 126 19.40 -26.09 0.89
CA LEU A 126 19.51 -26.83 -0.38
C LEU A 126 19.44 -28.35 -0.22
N LYS A 127 20.05 -28.88 0.85
CA LYS A 127 19.99 -30.31 1.18
C LYS A 127 18.58 -30.76 1.56
N TYR A 128 17.77 -29.87 2.15
CA TYR A 128 16.38 -30.14 2.48
C TYR A 128 15.47 -30.13 1.22
N PHE A 129 15.80 -29.30 0.23
CA PHE A 129 15.03 -29.17 -1.02
C PHE A 129 15.48 -30.09 -2.16
N ASN A 130 16.50 -30.94 -1.95
CA ASN A 130 17.03 -31.84 -2.98
C ASN A 130 17.41 -31.14 -4.30
N MET A 131 17.72 -29.84 -4.24
CA MET A 131 18.08 -29.02 -5.39
C MET A 131 19.59 -28.83 -5.45
N THR A 132 20.15 -28.79 -6.66
CA THR A 132 21.55 -28.43 -6.83
C THR A 132 21.74 -26.91 -6.76
N GLN A 133 22.90 -26.48 -6.26
CA GLN A 133 23.24 -25.06 -6.10
C GLN A 133 23.19 -24.27 -7.41
N ASP A 134 23.51 -24.92 -8.52
CA ASP A 134 23.48 -24.32 -9.86
C ASP A 134 22.04 -24.13 -10.36
N GLU A 135 21.09 -25.01 -10.01
CA GLU A 135 19.67 -24.86 -10.35
C GLU A 135 19.02 -23.70 -9.60
N LEU A 136 19.32 -23.53 -8.29
CA LEU A 136 18.82 -22.38 -7.53
C LEU A 136 19.35 -21.07 -8.09
N PHE A 137 20.63 -21.02 -8.42
CA PHE A 137 21.24 -19.82 -8.98
C PHE A 137 20.59 -19.46 -10.33
N GLN A 138 20.44 -20.42 -11.25
CA GLN A 138 19.75 -20.17 -12.52
C GLN A 138 18.29 -19.74 -12.33
N ARG A 139 17.61 -20.29 -11.32
CA ARG A 139 16.22 -19.96 -11.03
C ARG A 139 16.07 -18.54 -10.45
N ILE A 140 16.98 -18.11 -9.56
CA ILE A 140 17.02 -16.74 -9.03
C ILE A 140 17.29 -15.73 -10.15
N VAL A 141 18.28 -16.01 -11.02
CA VAL A 141 18.60 -15.15 -12.16
C VAL A 141 17.42 -15.05 -13.12
N ARG A 142 16.75 -16.17 -13.43
CA ARG A 142 15.51 -16.15 -14.24
C ARG A 142 14.40 -15.34 -13.59
N TYR A 143 14.15 -15.51 -12.29
CA TYR A 143 13.12 -14.73 -11.60
C TYR A 143 13.39 -13.23 -11.63
N MET A 144 14.65 -12.83 -11.48
CA MET A 144 15.04 -11.43 -11.61
C MET A 144 14.85 -10.90 -13.04
N GLN A 145 15.20 -11.70 -14.05
CA GLN A 145 14.98 -11.35 -15.45
C GLN A 145 13.48 -11.24 -15.79
N ASP A 146 12.66 -12.19 -15.37
CA ASP A 146 11.22 -12.19 -15.63
C ASP A 146 10.49 -11.05 -14.89
N MET A 147 10.88 -10.77 -13.64
CA MET A 147 10.38 -9.59 -12.92
C MET A 147 10.79 -8.28 -13.60
N SER A 148 12.02 -8.20 -14.11
CA SER A 148 12.46 -7.00 -14.83
C SER A 148 11.65 -6.78 -16.10
N LEU A 149 11.36 -7.83 -16.87
CA LEU A 149 10.56 -7.72 -18.09
C LEU A 149 9.10 -7.35 -17.81
N THR A 150 8.53 -7.81 -16.70
CA THR A 150 7.12 -7.53 -16.34
C THR A 150 6.90 -6.18 -15.67
N LEU A 151 7.91 -5.59 -15.04
CA LEU A 151 7.81 -4.24 -14.47
C LEU A 151 8.01 -3.12 -15.50
N PHE A 152 8.58 -3.44 -16.67
CA PHE A 152 8.92 -2.48 -17.73
C PHE A 152 8.23 -2.75 -19.09
N SER A 153 7.27 -3.69 -19.15
CA SER A 153 6.32 -3.87 -20.27
C SER A 153 4.96 -3.26 -19.94
#